data_AF-A0A836RPY9-F1
#
_entry.id   AF-A0A836RPY9-F1
#
_cell.length_a   1.000
_cell.length_b   1.000
_cell.length_c   1.000
_cell.angle_alpha   90.00
_cell.angle_beta   90.00
_cell.angle_gamma   90.00
#
_symmetry.space_group_name_H-M   'P 1'
#
loop_
_entity.id
_entity.type
_entity.pdbx_description
1 polymer ?
#
loop_
_entity_poly.entity_id
_entity_poly.type
_entity_poly.pdbx_seq_one_letter_code
_entity_poly.pdbx_strand_id
1 'polypeptide(L)' 'MRTGVCDLPLHHGSAPRWLFERMVRLSRAIFEAIVEFYGPGEFLDRISDPVWFQALGSILGFDWHSSG' A
#
# COMPACT_ATOMS: atom_id res chain seq x y z
N MET A 1 27.60 16.20 13.35
CA MET A 1 27.71 16.08 11.88
C MET A 1 26.31 15.93 11.32
N ARG A 2 25.93 16.69 10.29
CA ARG A 2 24.67 16.51 9.55
C ARG A 2 24.94 15.48 8.45
N THR A 3 24.34 14.29 8.54
CA THR A 3 24.63 13.15 7.66
C THR A 3 23.86 13.17 6.33
N GLY A 4 22.98 14.15 6.12
CA GLY A 4 22.26 14.35 4.87
C GLY A 4 21.18 15.42 4.98
N VAL A 5 20.56 15.72 3.84
CA VAL A 5 19.34 16.52 3.73
C VAL A 5 18.35 15.68 2.93
N CYS A 6 17.14 15.50 3.45
CA CYS A 6 16.05 14.83 2.76
C CYS A 6 14.97 15.88 2.48
N ASP A 7 14.75 16.18 1.21
CA ASP A 7 13.63 17.02 0.79
C ASP A 7 12.38 16.13 0.68
N LEU A 8 11.39 16.42 1.52
CA LEU A 8 10.10 15.72 1.59
C LEU A 8 8.99 16.69 1.15
N PRO A 9 8.85 16.95 -0.16
CA PRO A 9 7.81 17.84 -0.65
C PRO A 9 6.43 17.22 -0.43
N LEU A 10 5.46 18.05 -0.04
CA LEU A 10 4.07 17.63 -0.02
C LEU A 10 3.59 17.45 -1.46
N HIS A 11 3.24 16.22 -1.84
CA HIS A 11 2.68 15.96 -3.15
C HIS A 11 1.20 16.30 -3.18
N HIS A 12 0.86 17.40 -3.84
CA HIS A 12 -0.53 17.76 -4.12
C HIS A 12 -1.02 17.09 -5.40
N GLY A 13 -2.22 16.53 -5.36
CA GLY A 13 -2.85 15.88 -6.52
C GLY A 13 -3.42 14.50 -6.18
N SER A 14 -3.92 13.81 -7.19
CA SER A 14 -4.44 12.45 -7.05
C SER A 14 -3.68 11.51 -7.97
N ALA A 15 -3.59 10.24 -7.58
CA ALA A 15 -3.05 9.20 -8.44
C ALA A 15 -3.80 9.22 -9.79
N PRO A 16 -3.09 9.21 -10.94
CA PRO A 16 -3.74 9.15 -12.24
C PRO A 16 -4.69 7.96 -12.32
N ARG A 17 -5.89 8.17 -12.90
CA ARG A 17 -6.95 7.16 -12.94
C ARG A 17 -6.47 5.80 -13.48
N TRP A 18 -5.66 5.82 -14.55
CA TRP A 18 -5.11 4.60 -15.17
C TRP A 18 -4.21 3.80 -14.21
N LEU A 19 -3.50 4.47 -13.29
CA LEU A 19 -2.62 3.84 -12.32
C LEU A 19 -3.46 3.27 -11.18
N PHE A 20 -4.37 4.08 -10.66
CA PHE A 20 -5.28 3.66 -9.58
C PHE A 20 -6.09 2.42 -9.97
N GLU A 21 -6.60 2.36 -11.21
CA GLU A 21 -7.29 1.18 -11.73
C GLU A 21 -6.42 -0.09 -11.72
N ARG A 22 -5.11 0.03 -11.98
CA ARG A 22 -4.17 -1.09 -11.90
C ARG A 22 -3.88 -1.50 -10.45
N MET A 23 -3.74 -0.52 -9.55
CA MET A 23 -3.54 -0.76 -8.12
C MET A 23 -4.73 -1.54 -7.53
N VAL A 24 -5.96 -1.17 -7.89
CA VAL A 24 -7.18 -1.88 -7.47
C VAL A 24 -7.21 -3.32 -8.00
N ARG A 25 -6.78 -3.55 -9.24
CA ARG A 25 -6.69 -4.91 -9.80
C ARG A 25 -5.64 -5.76 -9.07
N LEU A 26 -4.49 -5.17 -8.76
CA LEU A 26 -3.43 -5.83 -8.01
C LEU A 26 -3.88 -6.17 -6.57
N SER A 27 -4.48 -5.22 -5.85
CA SER A 27 -4.95 -5.44 -4.49
C SER A 27 -5.99 -6.55 -4.42
N ARG A 28 -6.93 -6.58 -5.38
CA ARG A 28 -7.91 -7.66 -5.51
C ARG A 28 -7.22 -9.02 -5.70
N ALA A 29 -6.27 -9.14 -6.61
CA ALA A 29 -5.56 -10.39 -6.85
C ALA A 29 -4.79 -10.88 -5.60
N ILE A 30 -4.18 -9.95 -4.86
CA ILE A 30 -3.53 -10.27 -3.58
C ILE A 30 -4.55 -10.82 -2.58
N PHE A 31 -5.69 -10.14 -2.41
CA PHE A 31 -6.72 -10.58 -1.45
C PHE A 31 -7.37 -11.90 -1.84
N GLU A 32 -7.65 -12.11 -3.12
CA GLU A 32 -8.16 -13.37 -3.64
C GLU A 32 -7.18 -14.52 -3.35
N ALA A 33 -5.88 -14.32 -3.58
CA ALA A 33 -4.87 -15.31 -3.24
C ALA A 33 -4.80 -15.60 -1.73
N ILE A 34 -4.86 -14.57 -0.88
CA ILE A 34 -4.86 -14.76 0.58
C ILE A 34 -6.05 -15.62 1.01
N VAL A 35 -7.25 -15.27 0.53
CA VAL A 35 -8.48 -15.99 0.88
C VAL A 35 -8.47 -17.41 0.33
N GLU A 36 -7.97 -17.62 -0.90
CA GLU A 36 -7.88 -18.95 -1.53
C GLU A 36 -6.94 -19.89 -0.76
N PHE A 37 -5.77 -19.42 -0.33
CA PHE A 37 -4.77 -20.26 0.32
C PHE A 37 -4.90 -20.35 1.84
N TYR A 38 -5.46 -19.35 2.50
CA TYR A 38 -5.47 -19.23 3.97
C TYR A 38 -6.86 -18.98 4.57
N GLY A 39 -7.87 -18.74 3.73
CA GLY A 39 -9.23 -18.42 4.17
C GLY A 39 -9.44 -16.94 4.55
N PRO A 40 -10.70 -16.53 4.77
CA PRO A 40 -11.06 -15.15 5.05
C PRO A 40 -10.59 -14.63 6.42
N GLY A 41 -10.36 -15.51 7.39
CA GLY A 41 -9.84 -15.13 8.71
C GLY A 41 -8.43 -14.54 8.63
N GLU A 42 -7.53 -15.21 7.90
CA GLU A 42 -6.15 -14.74 7.69
C GLU A 42 -6.10 -13.36 7.02
N PHE A 43 -7.03 -13.08 6.11
CA PHE A 43 -7.14 -11.74 5.52
C PHE A 43 -7.41 -10.67 6.57
N LEU A 44 -8.34 -10.93 7.50
CA LEU A 44 -8.67 -10.00 8.59
C LEU A 44 -7.50 -9.84 9.56
N ASP A 45 -6.79 -10.91 9.86
CA ASP A 45 -5.61 -10.87 10.75
C ASP A 45 -4.48 -10.04 10.11
N ARG A 46 -4.20 -10.27 8.82
CA ARG A 46 -3.17 -9.52 8.07
C ARG A 46 -3.50 -8.04 7.91
N ILE A 47 -4.74 -7.70 7.56
CA ILE A 47 -5.12 -6.29 7.38
C ILE A 47 -5.14 -5.53 8.71
N SER A 48 -5.31 -6.24 9.83
CA SER A 48 -5.27 -5.66 11.17
C SER A 48 -3.83 -5.48 11.69
N ASP A 49 -2.85 -6.17 11.13
CA ASP A 49 -1.44 -5.98 11.46
C ASP A 49 -0.90 -4.69 10.80
N PRO A 50 -0.42 -3.70 11.58
CA PRO A 50 0.00 -2.41 11.05
C PRO A 50 1.23 -2.49 10.15
N VAL A 51 2.14 -3.44 10.38
CA VAL A 51 3.34 -3.63 9.55
C VAL A 51 2.95 -4.24 8.21
N TRP A 52 2.06 -5.23 8.23
CA TRP A 52 1.55 -5.85 7.01
C TRP A 52 0.72 -4.87 6.19
N PHE A 53 -0.16 -4.10 6.83
CA PHE A 53 -0.94 -3.05 6.17
C PHE A 53 -0.04 -2.00 5.50
N GLN A 54 1.03 -1.57 6.19
CA GLN A 54 2.00 -0.65 5.61
C GLN A 54 2.74 -1.26 4.41
N ALA A 55 3.15 -2.52 4.49
CA ALA A 55 3.79 -3.23 3.38
C ALA A 55 2.86 -3.37 2.16
N LEU A 56 1.57 -3.64 2.40
CA LEU A 56 0.54 -3.63 1.36
C LEU A 56 0.44 -2.25 0.70
N GLY A 57 0.42 -1.17 1.50
CA GLY A 57 0.46 0.20 1.00
C GLY A 57 1.64 0.43 0.05
N SER A 58 2.86 0.08 0.49
CA SER A 58 4.08 0.22 -0.31
C SER A 58 4.01 -0.56 -1.63
N ILE A 59 3.50 -1.80 -1.63
CA ILE A 59 3.33 -2.61 -2.84
C ILE A 59 2.34 -1.98 -3.82
N LEU A 60 1.27 -1.38 -3.30
CA LEU A 60 0.29 -0.68 -4.11
C LEU A 60 0.76 0.70 -4.57
N GLY A 61 1.93 1.17 -4.12
CA GLY A 61 2.45 2.50 -4.45
C GLY A 61 1.87 3.62 -3.57
N PHE A 62 1.20 3.25 -2.47
CA PHE A 62 0.91 4.16 -1.37
C PHE A 62 2.09 4.14 -0.40
N ASP A 63 3.08 4.97 -0.66
CA ASP A 63 4.14 5.20 0.32
C ASP A 63 3.62 6.15 1.42
N TRP A 64 3.90 5.81 2.68
CA TRP A 64 3.54 6.62 3.86
C TRP A 64 4.20 8.02 3.83
N HIS A 65 5.21 8.20 2.98
CA HIS A 65 5.88 9.48 2.77
C HIS A 65 5.41 10.25 1.53
N SER A 66 4.41 9.74 0.79
CA SER A 66 3.90 10.36 -0.44
C SER A 66 2.53 11.05 -0.29
N SER A 67 1.92 11.02 0.89
CA SER A 67 0.64 11.69 1.15
C SER A 67 0.77 12.79 2.19
N GLY A 68 0.46 14.02 1.77
CA GLY A 68 -0.13 15.01 2.66
C GLY A 68 -1.58 14.70 2.95
#